data_AF-A0A1Q7VWH4-F1
#
_entry.id   AF-A0A1Q7VWH4-F1
#
_cell.length_a   1.000
_cell.length_b   1.000
_cell.length_c   1.000
_cell.angle_alpha   90.00
_cell.angle_beta   90.00
_cell.angle_gamma   90.00
#
_symmetry.space_group_name_H-M   'P 1'
#
loop_
_entity.id
_entity.type
_entity.pdbx_description
1 polymer ?
#
loop_
_entity_poly.entity_id
_entity_poly.type
_entity_poly.pdbx_seq_one_letter_code
_entity_poly.pdbx_strand_id
1 'polypeptide(L)'
;MTEQVAGTRATCKYPGCENPPAPAAKPGRPPGFCELEEHNKLSAWRERQRLDAEARGDVVNEAQQAEPVTYSLTAGAELLRQVRAAGERQRTDIDRLIAHLDRLADPTSSEVEVATARTEFQENVAAAERRATAADRRALTAEEARDLANGAAEEMARHAEDAEHRARQATDQLATATTEYTEQLETARADAERRVTAAEEAAAATITKPMPRRPRQSVVPRPTPTPRCAPLRPGSPRPNGRPRN
;
A
#
# COMPACT_ATOMS: atom_id res chain seq x y z
N MET A 1 -103.59 63.45 33.75
CA MET A 1 -102.33 63.99 34.30
C MET A 1 -101.21 63.49 33.41
N THR A 2 -100.66 64.38 32.60
CA THR A 2 -99.40 64.23 31.89
C THR A 2 -98.27 64.24 32.92
N GLU A 3 -97.39 63.25 32.88
CA GLU A 3 -96.05 63.40 33.44
C GLU A 3 -95.03 62.86 32.43
N GLN A 4 -94.10 63.74 32.09
CA GLN A 4 -93.12 63.63 31.04
C GLN A 4 -91.82 64.17 31.64
N VAL A 5 -90.89 63.30 32.03
CA VAL A 5 -89.50 63.63 32.41
C VAL A 5 -88.71 62.31 32.32
N ALA A 6 -87.51 62.15 31.76
CA ALA A 6 -86.57 62.89 30.93
C ALA A 6 -85.69 61.77 30.30
N GLY A 7 -85.30 61.78 29.03
CA GLY A 7 -84.61 62.89 28.40
C GLY A 7 -83.09 62.71 28.39
N THR A 8 -82.53 61.51 28.20
CA THR A 8 -81.33 61.42 27.36
C THR A 8 -81.80 61.71 25.94
N ARG A 9 -81.41 62.85 25.36
CA ARG A 9 -81.63 63.10 23.92
C ARG A 9 -80.89 61.98 23.18
N ALA A 10 -81.59 60.90 22.87
CA ALA A 10 -81.06 59.89 21.95
C ALA A 10 -80.76 60.63 20.64
N THR A 11 -79.56 60.48 20.10
CA THR A 11 -79.16 60.98 18.79
C THR A 11 -79.32 59.88 17.75
N CYS A 12 -79.40 60.28 16.47
CA CYS A 12 -79.41 59.34 15.35
C CYS A 12 -78.24 58.34 15.42
N LYS A 13 -78.50 57.06 15.20
CA LYS A 13 -77.47 56.00 15.22
C LYS A 13 -76.58 55.93 13.97
N TYR A 14 -76.76 56.87 13.04
CA TYR A 14 -75.92 57.00 11.86
C TYR A 14 -74.59 57.67 12.26
N PRO A 15 -73.41 57.14 11.85
CA PRO A 15 -72.11 57.70 12.23
C PRO A 15 -72.02 59.20 11.90
N GLY A 16 -71.68 60.03 12.89
CA GLY A 16 -71.51 61.48 12.71
C GLY A 16 -72.80 62.31 12.64
N CYS A 17 -73.98 61.72 12.83
CA CYS A 17 -75.25 62.47 12.83
C CYS A 17 -75.72 62.83 14.25
N GLU A 18 -75.90 64.11 14.52
CA GLU A 18 -76.39 64.63 15.81
C GLU A 18 -77.89 64.93 15.84
N ASN A 19 -78.60 64.71 14.72
CA ASN A 19 -80.04 65.00 14.65
C ASN A 19 -80.85 64.12 15.61
N PRO A 20 -81.96 64.65 16.16
CA PRO A 20 -82.87 63.84 16.96
C PRO A 20 -83.50 62.73 16.09
N PRO A 21 -83.70 61.53 16.65
CA PRO A 21 -84.44 60.46 16.01
C PRO A 21 -85.86 60.91 15.66
N ALA A 22 -86.42 60.31 14.63
CA ALA A 22 -87.76 60.63 14.17
C ALA A 22 -88.79 60.45 15.31
N PRO A 23 -89.82 61.32 15.40
CA PRO A 23 -90.86 61.19 16.41
C PRO A 23 -91.58 59.84 16.26
N ALA A 24 -91.81 59.16 17.37
CA ALA A 24 -92.53 57.90 17.38
C ALA A 24 -94.01 58.13 17.05
N ALA A 25 -94.44 57.70 15.85
CA ALA A 25 -95.84 57.86 15.41
C ALA A 25 -96.84 56.92 16.11
N LYS A 26 -96.37 55.92 16.87
CA LYS A 26 -97.19 54.95 17.61
C LYS A 26 -96.56 54.64 18.99
N PRO A 27 -97.35 54.29 20.03
CA PRO A 27 -96.80 53.82 21.31
C PRO A 27 -95.93 52.58 21.09
N GLY A 28 -94.62 52.71 21.32
CA GLY A 28 -93.63 51.67 21.03
C GLY A 28 -92.20 52.21 21.11
N ARG A 29 -91.21 51.36 20.81
CA ARG A 29 -89.79 51.76 20.83
C ARG A 29 -89.56 52.86 19.78
N PRO A 30 -89.04 54.04 20.18
CA PRO A 30 -88.77 55.11 19.22
C PRO A 30 -87.74 54.63 18.17
N PRO A 31 -87.87 55.09 16.91
CA PRO A 31 -86.93 54.74 15.86
C PRO A 31 -85.52 55.22 16.23
N GLY A 32 -84.50 54.47 15.84
CA GLY A 32 -83.11 54.77 16.18
C GLY A 32 -82.42 55.78 15.26
N PHE A 33 -83.10 56.25 14.22
CA PHE A 33 -82.55 57.13 13.19
C PHE A 33 -83.48 58.35 12.99
N CYS A 34 -82.94 59.45 12.45
CA CYS A 34 -83.71 60.65 12.13
C CYS A 34 -84.58 60.47 10.87
N GLU A 35 -85.39 61.47 10.52
CA GLU A 35 -86.30 61.41 9.35
C GLU A 35 -85.61 61.48 7.98
N LEU A 36 -84.28 61.67 7.93
CA LEU A 36 -83.52 61.59 6.68
C LEU A 36 -83.54 60.16 6.12
N GLU A 37 -83.98 60.01 4.87
CA GLU A 37 -84.13 58.71 4.18
C GLU A 37 -82.80 57.94 4.09
N GLU A 38 -81.70 58.68 3.93
CA GLU A 38 -80.34 58.14 3.90
C GLU A 38 -79.87 57.56 5.25
N HIS A 39 -80.54 57.90 6.36
CA HIS A 39 -80.16 57.44 7.70
C HIS A 39 -80.97 56.21 8.09
N ASN A 40 -80.59 55.06 7.55
CA ASN A 40 -81.18 53.76 7.87
C ASN A 40 -80.11 52.76 8.34
N LYS A 41 -80.55 51.57 8.77
CA LYS A 41 -79.64 50.58 9.37
C LYS A 41 -78.57 50.08 8.38
N LEU A 42 -78.93 49.94 7.10
CA LEU A 42 -78.04 49.40 6.07
C LEU A 42 -76.99 50.43 5.68
N SER A 43 -77.40 51.68 5.39
CA SER A 43 -76.48 52.77 5.08
C SER A 43 -75.55 53.08 6.26
N ALA A 44 -76.06 53.07 7.49
CA ALA A 44 -75.23 53.27 8.69
C ALA A 44 -74.20 52.14 8.91
N TRP A 45 -74.50 50.91 8.48
CA TRP A 45 -73.53 49.81 8.52
C TRP A 45 -72.47 49.96 7.42
N ARG A 46 -72.87 50.34 6.20
CA ARG A 46 -71.93 50.61 5.10
C ARG A 46 -70.98 51.74 5.43
N GLU A 47 -71.49 52.83 6.02
CA GLU A 47 -70.66 53.96 6.40
C GLU A 47 -69.67 53.60 7.52
N ARG A 48 -70.08 52.76 8.48
CA ARG A 48 -69.14 52.22 9.48
C ARG A 48 -68.03 51.39 8.84
N GLN A 49 -68.34 50.54 7.86
CA GLN A 49 -67.33 49.76 7.13
C GLN A 49 -66.40 50.66 6.31
N ARG A 50 -66.93 51.71 5.67
CA ARG A 50 -66.13 52.71 4.95
C ARG A 50 -65.14 53.40 5.89
N LEU A 51 -65.62 53.89 7.02
CA LEU A 51 -64.79 54.56 8.04
C LEU A 51 -63.75 53.63 8.67
N ASP A 52 -64.11 52.37 8.98
CA ASP A 52 -63.18 51.38 9.53
C ASP A 52 -62.05 51.04 8.55
N ALA A 53 -62.35 51.03 7.25
CA ALA A 53 -61.34 50.74 6.24
C ALA A 53 -60.47 51.96 5.90
N GLU A 54 -61.05 53.17 5.90
CA GLU A 54 -60.30 54.43 5.82
C GLU A 54 -59.33 54.56 7.01
N ALA A 55 -59.77 54.17 8.22
CA ALA A 55 -58.91 54.13 9.41
C ALA A 55 -57.77 53.10 9.33
N ARG A 56 -57.91 52.03 8.52
CA ARG A 56 -56.86 51.03 8.26
C ARG A 56 -55.93 51.39 7.10
N GLY A 57 -56.19 52.52 6.41
CA GLY A 57 -55.40 52.96 5.26
C GLY A 57 -55.64 52.16 3.98
N ASP A 58 -56.69 51.33 3.94
CA ASP A 58 -57.05 50.54 2.77
C ASP A 58 -58.02 51.33 1.89
N VAL A 59 -57.67 51.49 0.60
CA VAL A 59 -58.59 52.05 -0.41
C VAL A 59 -59.65 50.98 -0.70
N VAL A 60 -60.78 51.04 0.00
CA VAL A 60 -61.89 50.13 -0.30
C VAL A 60 -62.46 50.49 -1.66
N ASN A 61 -62.13 49.67 -2.65
CA ASN A 61 -62.84 49.70 -3.92
C ASN A 61 -64.23 49.10 -3.69
N GLU A 62 -65.28 49.92 -3.86
CA GLU A 62 -66.69 49.51 -3.77
C GLU A 62 -67.01 48.27 -4.64
N ALA A 63 -66.23 48.04 -5.71
CA ALA A 63 -66.35 46.88 -6.58
C ALA A 63 -65.91 45.55 -5.93
N GLN A 64 -65.03 45.58 -4.91
CA GLN A 64 -64.55 44.37 -4.24
C GLN A 64 -65.57 43.80 -3.25
N GLN A 65 -66.50 44.62 -2.74
CA GLN A 65 -67.55 44.17 -1.80
C GLN A 65 -68.88 43.85 -2.50
N ALA A 66 -69.02 44.19 -3.78
CA ALA A 66 -70.15 43.86 -4.64
C ALA A 66 -69.75 42.88 -5.75
N GLU A 67 -68.72 42.04 -5.53
CA GLU A 67 -68.36 41.04 -6.51
C GLU A 67 -69.55 40.11 -6.76
N PRO A 68 -70.02 40.00 -8.02
CA PRO A 68 -71.13 39.13 -8.32
C PRO A 68 -70.73 37.68 -8.06
N VAL A 69 -71.67 36.87 -7.55
CA VAL A 69 -71.55 35.42 -7.29
C VAL A 69 -70.92 34.61 -8.45
N THR A 70 -70.92 35.16 -9.66
CA THR A 70 -70.22 34.63 -10.83
C THR A 70 -68.70 34.54 -10.63
N TYR A 71 -68.06 35.48 -9.94
CA TYR A 71 -66.62 35.45 -9.68
C TYR A 71 -66.24 34.31 -8.74
N SER A 72 -67.01 34.10 -7.67
CA SER A 72 -66.82 32.96 -6.74
C SER A 72 -67.02 31.61 -7.43
N LEU A 73 -67.95 31.50 -8.38
CA LEU A 73 -68.14 30.29 -9.19
C LEU A 73 -66.95 30.01 -10.12
N THR A 74 -66.40 31.04 -10.77
CA THR A 74 -65.21 30.89 -11.61
C THR A 74 -63.97 30.51 -10.81
N ALA A 75 -63.80 31.11 -9.62
CA ALA A 75 -62.72 30.78 -8.71
C ALA A 75 -62.85 29.34 -8.18
N GLY A 76 -64.06 28.91 -7.81
CA GLY A 76 -64.33 27.52 -7.39
C GLY A 76 -64.06 26.51 -8.51
N ALA A 77 -64.46 26.80 -9.75
CA ALA A 77 -64.19 25.94 -10.90
C ALA A 77 -62.68 25.82 -11.21
N GLU A 78 -61.91 26.89 -11.00
CA GLU A 78 -60.46 26.87 -11.14
C GLU A 78 -59.78 26.04 -10.05
N LEU A 79 -60.20 26.17 -8.80
CA LEU A 79 -59.70 25.34 -7.70
C LEU A 79 -59.96 23.84 -7.96
N LEU A 80 -61.14 23.49 -8.49
CA LEU A 80 -61.46 22.11 -8.86
C LEU A 80 -60.57 21.59 -10.00
N ARG A 81 -60.24 22.43 -11.00
CA ARG A 81 -59.27 22.07 -12.05
C ARG A 81 -57.87 21.85 -11.47
N GLN A 82 -57.43 22.70 -10.54
CA GLN A 82 -56.13 22.56 -9.89
C GLN A 82 -56.03 21.29 -9.04
N VAL A 83 -57.07 20.99 -8.26
CA VAL A 83 -57.15 19.75 -7.47
C VAL A 83 -57.12 18.52 -8.38
N ARG A 84 -57.85 18.56 -9.50
CA ARG A 84 -57.82 17.47 -10.49
C ARG A 84 -56.43 17.27 -11.09
N ALA A 85 -55.79 18.36 -11.53
CA ALA A 85 -54.44 18.31 -12.09
C ALA A 85 -53.41 17.84 -11.06
N ALA A 86 -53.55 18.23 -9.79
CA ALA A 86 -52.72 17.74 -8.70
C ALA A 86 -52.92 16.24 -8.45
N GLY A 87 -54.17 15.75 -8.49
CA GLY A 87 -54.49 14.33 -8.39
C GLY A 87 -53.92 13.50 -9.54
N GLU A 88 -53.97 14.01 -10.77
CA GLU A 88 -53.38 13.35 -11.94
C GLU A 88 -51.84 13.29 -11.86
N ARG A 89 -51.19 14.35 -11.39
CA ARG A 89 -49.74 14.35 -11.09
C ARG A 89 -49.39 13.35 -10.00
N GLN A 90 -50.13 13.34 -8.89
CA GLN A 90 -49.90 12.41 -7.79
C GLN A 90 -50.07 10.95 -8.23
N ARG A 91 -51.06 10.65 -9.08
CA ARG A 91 -51.21 9.31 -9.68
C ARG A 91 -49.99 8.92 -10.51
N THR A 92 -49.50 9.83 -11.34
CA THR A 92 -48.28 9.62 -12.14
C THR A 92 -47.07 9.34 -11.25
N ASP A 93 -46.92 10.07 -10.15
CA ASP A 93 -45.80 9.88 -9.21
C ASP A 93 -45.91 8.54 -8.45
N ILE A 94 -47.13 8.14 -8.06
CA ILE A 94 -47.40 6.83 -7.47
C ILE A 94 -47.07 5.70 -8.46
N ASP A 95 -47.48 5.82 -9.73
CA ASP A 95 -47.19 4.82 -10.76
C ASP A 95 -45.68 4.69 -11.01
N ARG A 96 -44.93 5.81 -10.98
CA ARG A 96 -43.47 5.79 -11.05
C ARG A 96 -42.82 5.13 -9.83
N LEU A 97 -43.35 5.39 -8.63
CA LEU A 97 -42.85 4.77 -7.41
C LEU A 97 -43.09 3.25 -7.42
N ILE A 98 -44.27 2.81 -7.84
CA ILE A 98 -44.57 1.38 -8.03
C ILE A 98 -43.58 0.77 -9.01
N ALA A 99 -43.35 1.39 -10.18
CA ALA A 99 -42.39 0.89 -11.16
C ALA A 99 -40.93 0.87 -10.66
N HIS A 100 -40.58 1.69 -9.66
CA HIS A 100 -39.28 1.63 -8.98
C HIS A 100 -39.23 0.53 -7.92
N LEU A 101 -40.30 0.38 -7.14
CA LEU A 101 -40.43 -0.69 -6.15
C LEU A 101 -40.47 -2.06 -6.82
N ASP A 102 -41.13 -2.22 -7.96
CA ASP A 102 -41.14 -3.47 -8.74
C ASP A 102 -39.74 -3.85 -9.23
N ARG A 103 -38.91 -2.86 -9.59
CA ARG A 103 -37.50 -3.09 -9.96
C ARG A 103 -36.64 -3.47 -8.76
N LEU A 104 -36.88 -2.86 -7.59
CA LEU A 104 -36.17 -3.19 -6.36
C LEU A 104 -36.64 -4.52 -5.74
N ALA A 105 -37.91 -4.85 -5.95
CA ALA A 105 -38.57 -6.06 -5.49
C ALA A 105 -38.55 -7.16 -6.55
N ASP A 106 -37.71 -7.05 -7.60
CA ASP A 106 -37.43 -8.15 -8.51
C ASP A 106 -36.37 -9.07 -7.85
N PRO A 107 -36.79 -10.16 -7.17
CA PRO A 107 -35.86 -11.07 -6.53
C PRO A 107 -34.95 -11.77 -7.54
N THR A 108 -35.40 -11.94 -8.79
CA THR A 108 -34.65 -12.71 -9.78
C THR A 108 -33.40 -11.98 -10.25
N SER A 109 -33.49 -10.65 -10.44
CA SER A 109 -32.30 -9.81 -10.73
C SER A 109 -31.31 -9.84 -9.57
N SER A 110 -31.80 -9.69 -8.33
CA SER A 110 -30.95 -9.68 -7.13
C SER A 110 -30.26 -11.03 -6.89
N GLU A 111 -30.95 -12.14 -7.14
CA GLU A 111 -30.38 -13.49 -7.01
C GLU A 111 -29.25 -13.73 -8.02
N VAL A 112 -29.41 -13.29 -9.26
CA VAL A 112 -28.36 -13.40 -10.29
C VAL A 112 -27.14 -12.56 -9.90
N GLU A 113 -27.33 -11.32 -9.47
CA GLU A 113 -26.22 -10.45 -9.02
C GLU A 113 -25.47 -11.04 -7.83
N VAL A 114 -26.18 -11.56 -6.82
CA VAL A 114 -25.57 -12.21 -5.66
C VAL A 114 -24.84 -13.49 -6.05
N ALA A 115 -25.41 -14.29 -6.97
CA ALA A 115 -24.76 -15.50 -7.48
C ALA A 115 -23.46 -15.15 -8.23
N THR A 116 -23.49 -14.15 -9.12
CA THR A 116 -22.30 -13.67 -9.84
C THR A 116 -21.25 -13.13 -8.87
N ALA A 117 -21.62 -12.27 -7.94
CA ALA A 117 -20.71 -11.72 -6.93
C ALA A 117 -20.08 -12.83 -6.07
N ARG A 118 -20.85 -13.86 -5.72
CA ARG A 118 -20.34 -15.02 -4.99
C ARG A 118 -19.33 -15.82 -5.81
N THR A 119 -19.59 -16.05 -7.09
CA THR A 119 -18.67 -16.75 -7.99
C THR A 119 -17.37 -15.97 -8.16
N GLU A 120 -17.45 -14.66 -8.43
CA GLU A 120 -16.27 -13.80 -8.53
C GLU A 120 -15.45 -13.78 -7.23
N PHE A 121 -16.12 -13.73 -6.07
CA PHE A 121 -15.44 -13.83 -4.78
C PHE A 121 -14.71 -15.16 -4.61
N GLN A 122 -15.35 -16.28 -4.95
CA GLN A 122 -14.73 -17.60 -4.89
C GLN A 122 -13.51 -17.72 -5.83
N GLU A 123 -13.61 -17.16 -7.03
CA GLU A 123 -12.50 -17.11 -7.98
C GLU A 123 -11.34 -16.26 -7.45
N ASN A 124 -11.65 -15.10 -6.87
CA ASN A 124 -10.67 -14.20 -6.26
C ASN A 124 -9.95 -14.86 -5.06
N VAL A 125 -10.69 -15.56 -4.19
CA VAL A 125 -10.12 -16.33 -3.08
C VAL A 125 -9.20 -17.44 -3.62
N ALA A 126 -9.68 -18.23 -4.57
CA ALA A 126 -8.87 -19.30 -5.16
C ALA A 126 -7.61 -18.75 -5.85
N ALA A 127 -7.69 -17.58 -6.51
CA ALA A 127 -6.53 -16.92 -7.10
C ALA A 127 -5.55 -16.37 -6.05
N ALA A 128 -6.05 -15.87 -4.92
CA ALA A 128 -5.21 -15.44 -3.80
C ALA A 128 -4.48 -16.63 -3.14
N GLU A 129 -5.18 -17.73 -2.90
CA GLU A 129 -4.61 -18.97 -2.36
C GLU A 129 -3.53 -19.55 -3.28
N ARG A 130 -3.77 -19.61 -4.59
CA ARG A 130 -2.75 -20.04 -5.57
C ARG A 130 -1.50 -19.17 -5.51
N ARG A 131 -1.67 -17.85 -5.39
CA ARG A 131 -0.53 -16.91 -5.26
C ARG A 131 0.23 -17.11 -3.95
N ALA A 132 -0.47 -17.35 -2.84
CA ALA A 132 0.13 -17.63 -1.54
C ALA A 132 0.95 -18.93 -1.58
N THR A 133 0.35 -20.05 -2.01
CA THR A 133 1.07 -21.33 -2.14
C THR A 133 2.27 -21.22 -3.09
N ALA A 134 2.16 -20.47 -4.18
CA ALA A 134 3.29 -20.24 -5.09
C ALA A 134 4.39 -19.37 -4.46
N ALA A 135 4.05 -18.45 -3.55
CA ALA A 135 5.03 -17.69 -2.78
C ALA A 135 5.73 -18.57 -1.75
N ASP A 136 4.99 -19.39 -1.01
CA ASP A 136 5.54 -20.31 -0.01
C ASP A 136 6.51 -21.32 -0.64
N ARG A 137 6.14 -21.91 -1.79
CA ARG A 137 7.03 -22.80 -2.54
C ARG A 137 8.32 -22.11 -2.96
N ARG A 138 8.23 -20.87 -3.45
CA ARG A 138 9.42 -20.08 -3.83
C ARG A 138 10.31 -19.77 -2.62
N ALA A 139 9.71 -19.50 -1.46
CA ALA A 139 10.45 -19.27 -0.22
C ALA A 139 11.20 -20.53 0.23
N LEU A 140 10.52 -21.68 0.28
CA LEU A 140 11.13 -22.96 0.64
C LEU A 140 12.28 -23.33 -0.32
N THR A 141 12.08 -23.22 -1.63
CA THR A 141 13.15 -23.47 -2.60
C THR A 141 14.33 -22.52 -2.43
N ALA A 142 14.09 -21.25 -2.06
CA ALA A 142 15.16 -20.29 -1.80
C ALA A 142 15.92 -20.61 -0.50
N GLU A 143 15.23 -21.12 0.52
CA GLU A 143 15.84 -21.60 1.78
C GLU A 143 16.71 -22.83 1.53
N GLU A 144 16.18 -23.84 0.84
CA GLU A 144 16.93 -25.04 0.43
C GLU A 144 18.20 -24.66 -0.36
N ALA A 145 18.10 -23.72 -1.30
CA ALA A 145 19.24 -23.24 -2.06
C ALA A 145 20.29 -22.52 -1.18
N ARG A 146 19.86 -21.78 -0.16
CA ARG A 146 20.77 -21.13 0.80
C ARG A 146 21.48 -22.16 1.67
N ASP A 147 20.76 -23.17 2.16
CA ASP A 147 21.33 -24.22 2.98
C ASP A 147 22.36 -25.04 2.21
N LEU A 148 22.07 -25.37 0.95
CA LEU A 148 23.03 -26.02 0.04
C LEU A 148 24.27 -25.15 -0.20
N ALA A 149 24.08 -23.85 -0.44
CA ALA A 149 25.20 -22.92 -0.65
C ALA A 149 26.07 -22.77 0.61
N ASN A 150 25.45 -22.68 1.79
CA ASN A 150 26.16 -22.60 3.06
C ASN A 150 26.92 -23.90 3.34
N GLY A 151 26.30 -25.07 3.13
CA GLY A 151 26.97 -26.36 3.27
C GLY A 151 28.19 -26.49 2.35
N ALA A 152 28.06 -26.09 1.08
CA ALA A 152 29.18 -26.07 0.14
C ALA A 152 30.30 -25.10 0.58
N ALA A 153 29.94 -23.93 1.12
CA ALA A 153 30.91 -22.96 1.63
C ALA A 153 31.67 -23.51 2.86
N GLU A 154 30.99 -24.21 3.76
CA GLU A 154 31.61 -24.87 4.92
C GLU A 154 32.57 -26.00 4.48
N GLU A 155 32.18 -26.82 3.51
CA GLU A 155 33.06 -27.85 2.94
C GLU A 155 34.31 -27.25 2.29
N MET A 156 34.14 -26.17 1.52
CA MET A 156 35.27 -25.43 0.94
C MET A 156 36.18 -24.85 2.01
N ALA A 157 35.64 -24.32 3.11
CA ALA A 157 36.42 -23.80 4.22
C ALA A 157 37.25 -24.91 4.89
N ARG A 158 36.66 -26.09 5.16
CA ARG A 158 37.39 -27.25 5.69
C ARG A 158 38.51 -27.69 4.76
N HIS A 159 38.26 -27.75 3.45
CA HIS A 159 39.30 -28.07 2.47
C HIS A 159 40.43 -27.03 2.43
N ALA A 160 40.12 -25.76 2.61
CA ALA A 160 41.12 -24.70 2.71
C ALA A 160 41.98 -24.85 3.98
N GLU A 161 41.35 -25.08 5.14
CA GLU A 161 42.06 -25.34 6.40
C GLU A 161 42.98 -26.57 6.31
N ASP A 162 42.50 -27.68 5.74
CA ASP A 162 43.31 -28.88 5.51
C ASP A 162 44.48 -28.62 4.54
N ALA A 163 44.27 -27.79 3.51
CA ALA A 163 45.32 -27.40 2.58
C ALA A 163 46.36 -26.51 3.26
N GLU A 164 45.94 -25.55 4.08
CA GLU A 164 46.84 -24.70 4.87
C GLU A 164 47.67 -25.52 5.86
N HIS A 165 47.03 -26.47 6.56
CA HIS A 165 47.72 -27.35 7.50
C HIS A 165 48.80 -28.17 6.79
N ARG A 166 48.47 -28.79 5.65
CA ARG A 166 49.45 -29.53 4.84
C ARG A 166 50.58 -28.63 4.32
N ALA A 167 50.28 -27.40 3.93
CA ALA A 167 51.29 -26.45 3.47
C ALA A 167 52.25 -26.04 4.61
N ARG A 168 51.73 -25.80 5.82
CA ARG A 168 52.56 -25.54 7.02
C ARG A 168 53.45 -26.73 7.33
N GLN A 169 52.90 -27.94 7.38
CA GLN A 169 53.68 -29.16 7.61
C GLN A 169 54.80 -29.36 6.57
N ALA A 170 54.50 -29.14 5.29
CA ALA A 170 55.51 -29.23 4.23
C ALA A 170 56.62 -28.17 4.39
N THR A 171 56.27 -26.97 4.83
CA THR A 171 57.23 -25.89 5.12
C THR A 171 58.15 -26.25 6.29
N ASP A 172 57.58 -26.78 7.37
CA ASP A 172 58.33 -27.21 8.55
C ASP A 172 59.26 -28.40 8.23
N GLN A 173 58.79 -29.36 7.42
CA GLN A 173 59.60 -30.47 6.92
C GLN A 173 60.76 -29.97 6.06
N LEU A 174 60.51 -29.01 5.16
CA LEU A 174 61.55 -28.43 4.32
C LEU A 174 62.58 -27.67 5.16
N ALA A 175 62.15 -26.89 6.16
CA ALA A 175 63.04 -26.19 7.08
C ALA A 175 63.92 -27.17 7.87
N THR A 176 63.33 -28.24 8.38
CA THR A 176 64.05 -29.32 9.09
C THR A 176 65.08 -29.98 8.19
N ALA A 177 64.68 -30.43 6.99
CA ALA A 177 65.56 -31.05 6.02
C ALA A 177 66.69 -30.11 5.56
N THR A 178 66.41 -28.80 5.46
CA THR A 178 67.42 -27.79 5.13
C THR A 178 68.47 -27.69 6.24
N THR A 179 68.06 -27.61 7.50
CA THR A 179 68.97 -27.57 8.65
C THR A 179 69.83 -28.84 8.69
N GLU A 180 69.21 -30.02 8.64
CA GLU A 180 69.94 -31.31 8.63
C GLU A 180 70.94 -31.38 7.48
N TYR A 181 70.56 -30.94 6.27
CA TYR A 181 71.46 -30.92 5.13
C TYR A 181 72.63 -29.95 5.33
N THR A 182 72.39 -28.76 5.90
CA THR A 182 73.48 -27.82 6.21
C THR A 182 74.45 -28.38 7.25
N GLU A 183 73.96 -29.05 8.30
CA GLU A 183 74.81 -29.71 9.30
C GLU A 183 75.64 -30.85 8.71
N GLN A 184 75.04 -31.65 7.82
CA GLN A 184 75.76 -32.70 7.08
C GLN A 184 76.86 -32.12 6.20
N LEU A 185 76.61 -31.00 5.52
CA LEU A 185 77.62 -30.31 4.72
C LEU A 185 78.78 -29.79 5.57
N GLU A 186 78.51 -29.15 6.71
CA GLU A 186 79.56 -28.68 7.62
C GLU A 186 80.39 -29.84 8.19
N THR A 187 79.74 -30.95 8.57
CA THR A 187 80.42 -32.16 9.01
C THR A 187 81.32 -32.72 7.91
N ALA A 188 80.81 -32.87 6.68
CA ALA A 188 81.57 -33.37 5.54
C ALA A 188 82.76 -32.46 5.18
N ARG A 189 82.60 -31.13 5.29
CA ARG A 189 83.70 -30.17 5.11
C ARG A 189 84.78 -30.35 6.16
N ALA A 190 84.41 -30.40 7.44
CA ALA A 190 85.35 -30.60 8.53
C ALA A 190 86.09 -31.94 8.41
N ASP A 191 85.40 -33.01 7.99
CA ASP A 191 86.00 -34.33 7.74
C ASP A 191 87.01 -34.28 6.59
N ALA A 192 86.66 -33.59 5.49
CA ALA A 192 87.54 -33.40 4.36
C ALA A 192 88.80 -32.61 4.75
N GLU A 193 88.65 -31.52 5.50
CA GLU A 193 89.77 -30.74 6.04
C GLU A 193 90.69 -31.59 6.91
N ARG A 194 90.15 -32.38 7.85
CA ARG A 194 90.95 -33.30 8.68
C ARG A 194 91.73 -34.32 7.84
N ARG A 195 91.13 -34.85 6.77
CA ARG A 195 91.79 -35.79 5.85
C ARG A 195 92.91 -35.13 5.06
N VAL A 196 92.72 -33.88 4.63
CA VAL A 196 93.75 -33.10 3.93
C VAL A 196 94.94 -32.86 4.86
N THR A 197 94.71 -32.33 6.07
CA THR A 197 95.78 -32.09 7.06
C THR A 197 96.54 -33.36 7.38
N ALA A 198 95.84 -34.47 7.65
CA ALA A 198 96.49 -35.76 7.94
C ALA A 198 97.34 -36.27 6.75
N ALA A 199 96.88 -36.06 5.51
CA ALA A 199 97.64 -36.44 4.32
C ALA A 199 98.89 -35.57 4.13
N GLU A 200 98.79 -34.26 4.41
CA GLU A 200 99.92 -33.33 4.38
C GLU A 200 100.99 -33.69 5.43
N GLU A 201 100.57 -33.97 6.66
CA GLU A 201 101.45 -34.44 7.73
C GLU A 201 102.14 -35.77 7.37
N ALA A 202 101.38 -36.74 6.84
CA ALA A 202 101.92 -38.02 6.40
C ALA A 202 102.93 -37.87 5.24
N ALA A 203 102.66 -36.95 4.30
CA ALA A 203 103.57 -36.62 3.20
C ALA A 203 104.87 -35.98 3.74
N ALA A 204 104.77 -35.02 4.65
CA ALA A 204 105.92 -34.38 5.29
C ALA A 204 106.79 -35.39 6.08
N ALA A 205 106.16 -36.31 6.82
CA ALA A 205 106.85 -37.38 7.54
C ALA A 205 107.60 -38.33 6.58
N THR A 206 107.01 -38.62 5.42
CA THR A 206 107.63 -39.46 4.39
C THR A 206 108.86 -38.79 3.77
N ILE A 207 108.81 -37.48 3.51
CA ILE A 207 109.96 -36.70 3.00
C ILE A 207 111.10 -36.66 4.02
N THR A 208 110.78 -36.58 5.31
CA THR A 208 111.77 -36.44 6.39
C THR A 208 112.45 -37.77 6.76
N LYS A 209 111.86 -38.92 6.40
CA LYS A 209 112.46 -40.23 6.69
C LYS A 209 113.67 -40.43 5.77
N PRO A 210 114.90 -40.58 6.29
CA PRO A 210 116.07 -40.78 5.45
C PRO A 210 115.85 -42.04 4.62
N MET A 211 115.97 -41.91 3.28
CA MET A 211 115.85 -43.06 2.38
C MET A 211 116.74 -44.18 2.91
N PRO A 212 116.19 -45.38 3.21
CA PRO A 212 117.02 -46.52 3.53
C PRO A 212 117.96 -46.72 2.33
N ARG A 213 119.28 -46.70 2.59
CA ARG A 213 120.30 -46.95 1.57
C ARG A 213 119.90 -48.20 0.79
N ARG A 214 119.48 -48.02 -0.47
CA ARG A 214 119.16 -49.13 -1.36
C ARG A 214 120.34 -50.11 -1.33
N PRO A 215 120.16 -51.38 -0.93
CA PRO A 215 121.15 -52.39 -1.25
C PRO A 215 121.28 -52.40 -2.78
N ARG A 216 122.52 -52.37 -3.28
CA ARG A 216 122.84 -52.45 -4.71
C ARG A 216 122.14 -53.67 -5.31
N GLN A 217 120.98 -53.48 -5.92
CA GLN A 217 120.35 -54.50 -6.74
C GLN A 217 121.05 -54.48 -8.10
N SER A 218 121.60 -55.63 -8.43
CA SER A 218 122.14 -55.97 -9.74
C SER A 218 121.14 -55.62 -10.84
N VAL A 219 121.67 -55.03 -11.90
CA VAL A 219 120.97 -54.77 -13.16
C VAL A 219 120.45 -56.10 -13.71
N VAL A 220 119.14 -56.32 -13.64
CA VAL A 220 118.45 -57.40 -14.36
C VAL A 220 117.81 -56.79 -15.62
N PRO A 221 118.01 -57.39 -16.81
CA PRO A 221 117.56 -56.84 -18.07
C PRO A 221 116.04 -56.75 -18.20
N ARG A 222 115.63 -55.71 -18.93
CA ARG A 222 114.26 -55.28 -19.24
C ARG A 222 113.49 -56.36 -20.05
N PRO A 223 112.38 -56.93 -19.55
CA PRO A 223 111.50 -57.74 -20.37
C PRO A 223 110.62 -56.86 -21.28
N THR A 224 110.42 -57.35 -22.50
CA THR A 224 109.68 -56.76 -23.61
C THR A 224 108.17 -56.58 -23.32
N PRO A 225 107.50 -55.59 -23.95
CA PRO A 225 106.07 -55.36 -23.77
C PRO A 225 105.24 -56.45 -24.48
N THR A 226 104.34 -57.10 -23.75
CA THR A 226 103.26 -57.91 -24.33
C THR A 226 101.99 -57.07 -24.51
N PRO A 227 101.22 -57.30 -25.59
CA PRO A 227 99.95 -56.61 -25.83
C PRO A 227 98.80 -57.39 -25.16
N ARG A 228 97.68 -56.69 -24.88
CA ARG A 228 96.29 -57.16 -24.61
C ARG A 228 95.72 -56.48 -23.35
N CYS A 229 94.44 -56.15 -23.22
CA CYS A 229 93.24 -56.37 -24.01
C CYS A 229 92.23 -55.26 -23.62
N ALA A 230 91.38 -54.85 -24.56
CA ALA A 230 90.15 -54.12 -24.29
C ALA A 230 89.13 -54.99 -23.53
N PRO A 231 88.19 -54.38 -22.79
CA PRO A 231 86.79 -54.75 -23.04
C PRO A 231 85.80 -53.57 -23.02
N LEU A 232 84.97 -53.56 -24.08
CA LEU A 232 83.50 -53.49 -24.08
C LEU A 232 82.76 -52.40 -23.25
N ARG A 233 82.22 -51.41 -23.99
CA ARG A 233 80.94 -50.68 -23.77
C ARG A 233 79.77 -51.66 -23.50
N PRO A 234 78.61 -51.31 -22.88
CA PRO A 234 77.73 -50.18 -23.29
C PRO A 234 76.77 -49.58 -22.22
N GLY A 235 75.97 -48.57 -22.58
CA GLY A 235 74.72 -48.24 -21.85
C GLY A 235 74.30 -46.78 -21.88
N SER A 236 73.72 -46.32 -22.98
CA SER A 236 73.04 -45.01 -23.08
C SER A 236 71.62 -45.09 -22.50
N PRO A 237 71.15 -44.15 -21.66
CA PRO A 237 69.72 -44.02 -21.37
C PRO A 237 69.03 -43.10 -22.38
N ARG A 238 67.89 -43.55 -22.91
CA ARG A 238 66.94 -42.77 -23.72
C ARG A 238 66.24 -41.68 -22.88
N PRO A 239 65.87 -40.52 -23.47
CA PRO A 239 64.86 -39.65 -22.89
C PRO A 239 63.49 -39.96 -23.51
N ASN A 240 62.44 -40.16 -22.71
CA ASN A 240 61.07 -39.82 -23.10
C ASN A 240 60.07 -40.04 -21.97
N GLY A 241 59.32 -38.98 -21.66
CA GLY A 241 58.18 -39.04 -20.75
C GLY A 241 57.56 -37.67 -20.51
N ARG A 242 56.95 -37.07 -21.54
CA ARG A 242 55.98 -35.98 -21.40
C ARG A 242 54.72 -36.51 -20.70
N PRO A 243 54.07 -35.76 -19.80
CA PRO A 243 52.64 -35.86 -19.58
C PRO A 243 51.88 -34.96 -20.56
N ARG A 244 50.74 -35.47 -21.05
CA ARG A 244 49.72 -34.74 -21.81
C ARG A 244 48.83 -33.93 -20.84
N ASN A 245 48.26 -32.85 -21.37
CA ASN A 245 47.11 -32.10 -20.82
C ASN A 245 45.99 -33.01 -20.34
#